data_AF-A0A6G1CW77-F1
#
_entry.id   AF-A0A6G1CW77-F1
#
_cell.length_a   1.000
_cell.length_b   1.000
_cell.length_c   1.000
_cell.angle_alpha   90.00
_cell.angle_beta   90.00
_cell.angle_gamma   90.00
#
_symmetry.space_group_name_H-M   'P 1'
#
loop_
_entity.id
_entity.type
_entity.pdbx_description
1 polymer ?
#
loop_
_entity_poly.entity_id
_entity_poly.type
_entity_poly.pdbx_seq_one_letter_code
_entity_poly.pdbx_strand_id
1 'polypeptide(L)'
;MPSRLSLRGSFWTRSLRTSGCVSLSMTFAPLKVASSFQERVAPLINLVQVSFRLLMFRPFVGEVLVGKINGYDEKGLHVSLDFFSDICIPGHLMQYGTARALDGRWMLKTEDGDELYLDIDDEIRFLVSSIKYPPIPVEQKENDMPFAPMQIIGSIKGDGLGLLAWWAADE
;
A
#
# COMPACT_ATOMS: atom_id res chain seq x y z
N MET A 1 -28.53 17.07 -28.05
CA MET A 1 -28.62 15.69 -27.54
C MET A 1 -27.26 15.03 -27.72
N PRO A 2 -26.34 15.00 -26.73
CA PRO A 2 -25.09 14.27 -26.91
C PRO A 2 -25.29 12.82 -26.44
N SER A 3 -25.05 11.91 -27.38
CA SER A 3 -25.10 10.46 -27.23
C SER A 3 -23.97 9.95 -26.33
N ARG A 4 -24.34 9.12 -25.36
CA ARG A 4 -23.45 8.49 -24.38
C ARG A 4 -22.74 7.29 -25.01
N LEU A 5 -21.47 7.42 -25.41
CA LEU A 5 -20.65 6.27 -25.77
C LEU A 5 -20.12 5.60 -24.49
N SER A 6 -20.51 4.33 -24.29
CA SER A 6 -19.96 3.46 -23.26
C SER A 6 -18.73 2.73 -23.83
N LEU A 7 -17.55 3.11 -23.36
CA LEU A 7 -16.33 2.33 -23.60
C LEU A 7 -16.21 1.27 -22.50
N ARG A 8 -16.68 0.05 -22.78
CA ARG A 8 -16.21 -1.15 -22.08
C ARG A 8 -14.92 -1.59 -22.76
N GLY A 9 -13.79 -1.27 -22.16
CA GLY A 9 -12.48 -1.71 -22.61
C GLY A 9 -11.65 -2.18 -21.42
N SER A 10 -11.25 -3.44 -21.48
CA SER A 10 -10.43 -4.15 -20.49
C SER A 10 -9.11 -3.40 -20.26
N PHE A 11 -8.93 -2.80 -19.08
CA PHE A 11 -7.71 -2.07 -18.73
C PHE A 11 -6.62 -3.04 -18.30
N TRP A 12 -5.79 -3.42 -19.26
CA TRP A 12 -4.50 -4.06 -19.01
C TRP A 12 -3.55 -3.05 -18.37
N THR A 13 -2.82 -3.50 -17.34
CA THR A 13 -1.76 -2.78 -16.65
C THR A 13 -0.76 -2.20 -17.65
N ARG A 14 -0.67 -0.88 -17.72
CA ARG A 14 0.37 -0.21 -18.50
C ARG A 14 1.04 0.87 -17.67
N SER A 15 2.36 0.73 -17.49
CA SER A 15 3.24 1.71 -16.86
C SER A 15 3.21 3.02 -17.64
N LEU A 16 2.83 4.13 -16.99
CA LEU A 16 2.98 5.47 -17.55
C LEU A 16 4.42 5.95 -17.28
N ARG A 17 5.15 6.25 -18.36
CA ARG A 17 6.41 6.99 -18.30
C ARG A 17 6.11 8.49 -18.21
N THR A 18 6.40 9.09 -17.07
CA THR A 18 6.51 10.55 -16.96
C THR A 18 7.93 10.99 -17.29
N SER A 19 8.06 12.11 -18.00
CA SER A 19 9.34 12.78 -18.27
C SER A 19 9.97 13.22 -16.95
N GLY A 20 10.92 12.42 -16.46
CA GLY A 20 11.43 12.49 -15.08
C GLY A 20 11.31 11.11 -14.45
N CYS A 21 12.41 10.37 -14.45
CA CYS A 21 12.51 8.94 -14.20
C CYS A 21 11.94 8.51 -12.83
N VAL A 22 10.66 8.18 -12.75
CA VAL A 22 10.08 7.29 -11.73
C VAL A 22 8.92 6.55 -12.40
N SER A 23 9.07 5.25 -12.63
CA SER A 23 7.97 4.42 -13.09
C SER A 23 7.12 4.00 -11.88
N LEU A 24 6.08 4.75 -11.56
CA LEU A 24 5.05 4.28 -10.63
C LEU A 24 4.19 3.26 -11.39
N SER A 25 4.22 1.97 -10.99
CA SER A 25 3.09 1.10 -11.37
C SER A 25 1.98 1.35 -10.37
N MET A 26 0.89 1.93 -10.88
CA MET A 26 -0.32 2.19 -10.12
C MET A 26 -1.24 0.98 -10.24
N THR A 27 -1.49 0.32 -9.12
CA THR A 27 -2.61 -0.63 -9.01
C THR A 27 -3.89 0.21 -9.03
N PHE A 28 -4.70 0.06 -10.08
CA PHE A 28 -5.98 0.73 -10.21
C PHE A 28 -7.01 0.00 -9.35
N ALA A 29 -7.36 0.56 -8.19
CA ALA A 29 -8.66 0.28 -7.56
C ALA A 29 -9.75 1.05 -8.33
N PRO A 30 -10.91 0.44 -8.63
CA PRO A 30 -11.95 1.10 -9.42
C PRO A 30 -12.70 2.14 -8.58
N LEU A 31 -12.19 3.37 -8.53
CA LEU A 31 -12.94 4.53 -8.06
C LEU A 31 -13.37 5.39 -9.26
N LYS A 32 -14.69 5.55 -9.39
CA LYS A 32 -15.39 6.27 -10.47
C LYS A 32 -14.82 7.69 -10.64
N VAL A 33 -14.35 7.99 -11.85
CA VAL A 33 -13.90 9.32 -12.26
C VAL A 33 -15.01 10.04 -13.02
N ALA A 34 -15.27 11.30 -12.66
CA ALA A 34 -16.00 12.26 -13.48
C ALA A 34 -15.00 13.00 -14.38
N SER A 35 -15.28 13.06 -15.69
CA SER A 35 -14.46 13.77 -16.68
C SER A 35 -15.24 14.94 -17.31
N SER A 36 -14.56 16.08 -17.50
CA SER A 36 -15.03 17.19 -18.33
C SER A 36 -14.20 17.24 -19.61
N PHE A 37 -14.87 17.23 -20.75
CA PHE A 37 -14.33 17.08 -22.11
C PHE A 37 -14.15 18.44 -22.79
N GLN A 38 -13.00 18.69 -23.41
CA GLN A 38 -12.82 19.85 -24.30
C GLN A 38 -12.03 19.44 -25.54
N GLU A 39 -12.64 19.63 -26.70
CA GLU A 39 -12.21 19.07 -27.98
C GLU A 39 -11.39 20.10 -28.78
N ARG A 40 -10.24 19.68 -29.33
CA ARG A 40 -9.54 20.38 -30.42
C ARG A 40 -9.11 19.32 -31.44
N VAL A 41 -9.61 19.44 -32.66
CA VAL A 41 -9.45 18.45 -33.74
C VAL A 41 -8.37 18.92 -34.72
N ALA A 42 -7.42 18.05 -35.06
CA ALA A 42 -6.47 18.24 -36.16
C ALA A 42 -6.70 17.16 -37.24
N PRO A 43 -6.54 17.46 -38.55
CA PRO A 43 -7.31 16.77 -39.59
C PRO A 43 -6.68 15.54 -40.27
N LEU A 44 -5.66 14.88 -39.70
CA LEU A 44 -5.09 13.66 -40.33
C LEU A 44 -5.02 12.42 -39.41
N ILE A 45 -5.13 12.63 -38.10
CA ILE A 45 -5.29 11.61 -37.08
C ILE A 45 -6.11 12.33 -36.01
N ASN A 46 -7.28 11.82 -35.63
CA ASN A 46 -8.08 12.41 -34.55
C ASN A 46 -7.39 12.18 -33.20
N LEU A 47 -6.28 12.87 -32.98
CA LEU A 47 -5.59 12.95 -31.70
C LEU A 47 -6.35 13.94 -30.83
N VAL A 48 -7.30 13.45 -30.06
CA VAL A 48 -8.00 14.25 -29.05
C VAL A 48 -7.13 14.29 -27.80
N GLN A 49 -6.65 15.47 -27.42
CA GLN A 49 -5.98 15.66 -26.13
C GLN A 49 -7.03 15.63 -25.02
N VAL A 50 -7.03 14.55 -24.23
CA VAL A 50 -7.95 14.40 -23.09
C VAL A 50 -7.21 14.76 -21.80
N SER A 51 -7.80 15.64 -21.00
CA SER A 51 -7.39 15.86 -19.61
C SER A 51 -8.40 15.18 -18.69
N PHE A 52 -7.91 14.34 -17.79
CA PHE A 52 -8.73 13.70 -16.76
C PHE A 52 -8.00 13.74 -15.43
N ARG A 53 -8.75 13.68 -14.34
CA ARG A 53 -8.21 13.57 -12.98
C ARG A 53 -8.31 12.13 -12.54
N LEU A 54 -7.25 11.61 -11.96
CA LEU A 54 -7.22 10.25 -11.44
C LEU A 54 -7.12 10.26 -9.93
N LEU A 55 -7.92 9.43 -9.27
CA LEU A 55 -7.77 9.13 -7.86
C LEU A 55 -6.68 8.07 -7.71
N MET A 56 -5.64 8.41 -6.96
CA MET A 56 -4.49 7.53 -6.74
C MET A 56 -4.28 7.36 -5.25
N PHE A 57 -4.05 6.12 -4.82
CA PHE A 57 -3.53 5.86 -3.49
C PHE A 57 -2.08 6.34 -3.43
N ARG A 58 -1.84 7.39 -2.65
CA ARG A 58 -0.52 7.98 -2.46
C ARG A 58 -0.35 8.34 -0.98
N PRO A 59 0.03 7.35 -0.16
CA PRO A 59 0.25 7.61 1.25
C PRO A 59 1.41 8.58 1.45
N PHE A 60 1.48 9.20 2.63
CA PHE A 60 2.56 10.12 2.98
C PHE A 60 3.26 9.72 4.28
N VAL A 61 4.52 10.14 4.42
CA VAL A 61 5.29 9.89 5.65
C VAL A 61 4.64 10.64 6.82
N GLY A 62 4.36 9.93 7.91
CA GLY A 62 3.62 10.44 9.06
C GLY A 62 2.11 10.16 9.02
N GLU A 63 1.59 9.61 7.93
CA GLU A 63 0.20 9.15 7.87
C GLU A 63 -0.01 7.92 8.76
N VAL A 64 -1.15 7.83 9.43
CA VAL A 64 -1.53 6.65 10.21
C VAL A 64 -2.55 5.85 9.43
N LEU A 65 -2.24 4.58 9.18
CA LEU A 65 -3.10 3.65 8.45
C LEU A 65 -3.45 2.46 9.34
N VAL A 66 -4.57 1.83 9.02
CA VAL A 66 -5.03 0.60 9.67
C VAL A 66 -5.09 -0.48 8.61
N GLY A 67 -4.45 -1.62 8.89
CA GLY A 67 -4.45 -2.79 8.02
C GLY A 67 -4.52 -4.06 8.84
N LYS A 68 -4.49 -5.20 8.14
CA LYS A 68 -4.50 -6.54 8.73
C LYS A 68 -3.14 -7.19 8.60
N ILE A 69 -2.75 -7.97 9.59
CA ILE A 69 -1.52 -8.74 9.54
C ILE A 69 -1.72 -9.92 8.57
N ASN A 70 -0.97 -9.93 7.48
CA ASN A 70 -1.00 -11.04 6.51
C ASN A 70 0.02 -12.13 6.87
N GLY A 71 1.08 -11.76 7.59
CA GLY A 71 2.13 -12.68 8.00
C GLY A 71 3.33 -11.97 8.60
N TYR A 72 4.38 -12.73 8.90
CA TYR A 72 5.61 -12.21 9.48
C TYR A 72 6.82 -12.99 8.99
N ASP A 73 7.93 -12.27 8.84
CA ASP A 73 9.24 -12.79 8.50
C ASP A 73 10.23 -12.56 9.65
N GLU A 74 11.45 -13.06 9.49
CA GLU A 74 12.56 -12.76 10.40
C GLU A 74 12.88 -11.26 10.47
N LYS A 75 12.58 -10.52 9.40
CA LYS A 75 12.87 -9.09 9.27
C LYS A 75 11.81 -8.20 9.92
N GLY A 76 10.57 -8.69 10.03
CA GLY A 76 9.46 -7.90 10.51
C GLY A 76 8.09 -8.46 10.16
N LEU A 77 7.07 -7.63 10.33
CA LEU A 77 5.67 -7.95 10.13
C LEU A 77 5.21 -7.48 8.74
N HIS A 78 4.39 -8.28 8.07
CA HIS A 78 3.75 -7.93 6.80
C HIS A 78 2.29 -7.59 7.03
N VAL A 79 1.90 -6.43 6.51
CA VAL A 79 0.56 -5.88 6.66
C VAL A 79 -0.07 -5.72 5.28
N SER A 80 -1.35 -6.02 5.21
CA SER A 80 -2.16 -5.77 4.02
C SER A 80 -3.32 -4.82 4.35
N LEU A 81 -3.68 -4.03 3.36
CA LEU A 81 -4.94 -3.30 3.26
C LEU A 81 -5.85 -4.05 2.30
N ASP A 82 -7.10 -3.60 2.16
CA ASP A 82 -8.08 -4.22 1.26
C ASP A 82 -7.62 -4.28 -0.21
N PHE A 83 -6.80 -3.33 -0.65
CA PHE A 83 -6.36 -3.20 -2.05
C PHE A 83 -4.83 -3.17 -2.23
N PHE A 84 -4.05 -3.28 -1.14
CA PHE A 84 -2.60 -3.11 -1.18
C PHE A 84 -1.91 -3.99 -0.12
N SER A 85 -0.98 -4.85 -0.52
CA SER A 85 -0.34 -5.84 0.37
C SER A 85 1.16 -5.64 0.61
N ASP A 86 1.80 -4.69 -0.07
CA ASP A 86 3.25 -4.48 -0.01
C ASP A 86 3.67 -3.54 1.14
N ILE A 87 3.22 -3.85 2.36
CA ILE A 87 3.52 -3.08 3.59
C ILE A 87 4.32 -3.94 4.54
N CYS A 88 5.49 -3.43 4.97
CA CYS A 88 6.34 -4.11 5.93
C CYS A 88 6.65 -3.20 7.12
N ILE A 89 6.54 -3.74 8.33
CA ILE A 89 6.96 -3.10 9.58
C ILE A 89 8.18 -3.87 10.07
N PRO A 90 9.40 -3.33 9.88
CA PRO A 90 10.60 -4.02 10.30
C PRO A 90 10.74 -4.01 11.83
N GLY A 91 11.36 -5.05 12.40
CA GLY A 91 11.48 -5.22 13.86
C GLY A 91 12.10 -4.01 14.59
N HIS A 92 13.01 -3.28 13.95
CA HIS A 92 13.64 -2.08 14.54
C HIS A 92 12.71 -0.85 14.62
N LEU A 93 11.57 -0.86 13.91
CA LEU A 93 10.52 0.15 13.98
C LEU A 93 9.30 -0.33 14.77
N MET A 94 9.43 -1.45 15.48
CA MET A 94 8.42 -1.93 16.41
C MET A 94 8.57 -1.25 17.78
N GLN A 95 7.59 -1.48 18.66
CA GLN A 95 7.64 -0.96 20.02
C GLN A 95 8.78 -1.60 20.83
N TYR A 96 9.22 -0.89 21.86
CA TYR A 96 10.24 -1.41 22.78
C TYR A 96 9.70 -2.68 23.48
N GLY A 97 10.53 -3.72 23.60
CA GLY A 97 10.10 -5.01 24.14
C GLY A 97 9.51 -5.98 23.12
N THR A 98 9.39 -5.59 21.84
CA THR A 98 8.96 -6.54 20.80
C THR A 98 10.09 -7.53 20.51
N ALA A 99 9.79 -8.82 20.62
CA ALA A 99 10.71 -9.91 20.39
C ALA A 99 10.03 -11.04 19.62
N ARG A 100 10.84 -11.86 18.94
CA ARG A 100 10.35 -13.08 18.30
C ARG A 100 10.28 -14.20 19.33
N ALA A 101 9.11 -14.79 19.48
CA ALA A 101 8.89 -15.95 20.33
C ALA A 101 9.51 -17.22 19.72
N LEU A 102 9.63 -18.27 20.54
CA LEU A 102 10.23 -19.55 20.13
C LEU A 102 9.42 -20.26 19.02
N ASP A 103 8.13 -19.95 18.92
CA ASP A 103 7.22 -20.40 17.87
C ASP A 103 7.38 -19.63 16.55
N GLY A 104 8.24 -18.60 16.53
CA GLY A 104 8.51 -17.75 15.38
C GLY A 104 7.55 -16.57 15.23
N ARG A 105 6.54 -16.42 16.09
CA ARG A 105 5.62 -15.27 16.12
C ARG A 105 6.29 -14.03 16.71
N TRP A 106 5.83 -12.86 16.31
CA TRP A 106 6.22 -11.62 16.97
C TRP A 106 5.33 -11.38 18.18
N MET A 107 5.93 -11.09 19.33
CA MET A 107 5.22 -10.74 20.56
C MET A 107 5.80 -9.46 21.15
N LEU A 108 4.94 -8.64 21.73
CA LEU A 108 5.32 -7.50 22.53
C LEU A 108 5.32 -7.91 24.00
N LYS A 109 6.46 -7.71 24.68
CA LYS A 109 6.52 -7.83 26.14
C LYS A 109 6.31 -6.45 26.75
N THR A 110 5.20 -6.27 27.44
CA THR A 110 4.90 -5.05 28.19
C THR A 110 5.75 -5.00 29.47
N GLU A 111 5.92 -3.80 30.05
CA GLU A 111 6.66 -3.63 31.30
C GLU A 111 6.02 -4.40 32.47
N ASP A 112 4.70 -4.61 32.40
CA ASP A 112 3.92 -5.40 33.36
C ASP A 112 4.18 -6.91 33.28
N GLY A 113 4.96 -7.36 32.27
CA GLY A 113 5.31 -8.76 32.06
C GLY A 113 4.32 -9.54 31.18
N ASP A 114 3.29 -8.88 30.66
CA ASP A 114 2.34 -9.48 29.74
C ASP A 114 2.97 -9.73 28.36
N GLU A 115 2.59 -10.84 27.73
CA GLU A 115 3.04 -11.24 26.40
C GLU A 115 1.89 -11.07 25.41
N LEU A 116 1.94 -10.00 24.61
CA LEU A 116 0.93 -9.68 23.60
C LEU A 116 1.40 -10.19 22.24
N TYR A 117 0.76 -11.25 21.76
CA TYR A 117 1.08 -11.85 20.47
C TYR A 117 0.49 -11.03 19.32
N LEU A 118 1.24 -10.94 18.22
CA LEU A 118 0.80 -10.37 16.95
C LEU A 118 0.38 -11.51 16.03
N ASP A 119 -0.91 -11.85 16.02
CA ASP A 119 -1.43 -12.95 15.24
C ASP A 119 -1.84 -12.49 13.82
N ILE A 120 -2.04 -13.47 12.94
CA ILE A 120 -2.51 -13.22 11.56
C ILE A 120 -3.98 -12.79 11.61
N ASP A 121 -4.40 -11.96 10.65
CA ASP A 121 -5.73 -11.34 10.55
C ASP A 121 -6.05 -10.27 11.62
N ASP A 122 -5.18 -10.06 12.60
CA ASP A 122 -5.35 -8.98 13.56
C ASP A 122 -5.22 -7.60 12.90
N GLU A 123 -6.08 -6.68 13.34
CA GLU A 123 -6.07 -5.31 12.85
C GLU A 123 -5.01 -4.48 13.58
N ILE A 124 -4.05 -3.97 12.81
CA ILE A 124 -2.91 -3.21 13.29
C ILE A 124 -2.95 -1.78 12.75
N ARG A 125 -2.78 -0.82 13.65
CA ARG A 125 -2.59 0.59 13.35
C ARG A 125 -1.11 0.91 13.30
N PHE A 126 -0.63 1.38 12.17
CA PHE A 126 0.78 1.71 11.97
C PHE A 126 0.94 3.10 11.34
N LEU A 127 2.06 3.73 11.64
CA LEU A 127 2.46 5.00 11.06
C LEU A 127 3.38 4.75 9.85
N VAL A 128 3.12 5.43 8.75
CA VAL A 128 3.94 5.35 7.53
C VAL A 128 5.26 6.07 7.78
N SER A 129 6.35 5.31 7.88
CA SER A 129 7.70 5.85 8.13
C SER A 129 8.42 6.21 6.84
N SER A 130 8.33 5.35 5.83
CA SER A 130 8.99 5.59 4.54
C SER A 130 8.25 4.88 3.42
N ILE A 131 8.39 5.38 2.19
CA ILE A 131 7.81 4.79 1.00
C ILE A 131 8.92 4.62 -0.03
N LYS A 132 9.09 3.40 -0.52
CA LYS A 132 10.11 3.03 -1.52
C LYS A 132 9.44 2.72 -2.84
N TYR A 133 10.07 3.16 -3.92
CA TYR A 133 9.66 2.89 -5.29
C TYR A 133 10.81 2.20 -6.01
N PRO A 134 10.89 0.86 -5.95
CA PRO A 134 11.94 0.13 -6.64
C PRO A 134 11.80 0.32 -8.16
N PRO A 135 12.91 0.36 -8.90
CA PRO A 135 12.87 0.44 -10.36
C PRO A 135 12.26 -0.84 -10.93
N ILE A 136 11.48 -0.73 -12.03
CA ILE A 136 10.89 -1.88 -12.70
C ILE A 136 12.02 -2.83 -13.16
N PRO A 137 12.04 -4.09 -12.69
CA PRO A 137 12.97 -5.09 -13.15
C PRO A 137 12.72 -5.36 -14.64
N VAL A 138 13.79 -5.33 -15.45
CA VAL A 138 13.73 -5.65 -16.88
C VAL A 138 13.57 -7.16 -17.09
N GLU A 139 14.06 -7.97 -16.14
CA GLU A 139 13.97 -9.42 -16.14
C GLU A 139 13.45 -9.88 -14.78
N GLN A 140 12.33 -10.62 -14.76
CA GLN A 140 11.81 -11.29 -13.58
C GLN A 140 11.99 -12.79 -13.80
N LYS A 141 12.71 -13.47 -12.91
CA LYS A 141 12.79 -14.93 -12.95
C LYS A 141 11.46 -15.48 -12.43
N GLU A 142 10.98 -16.59 -12.99
CA GLU A 142 9.69 -17.19 -12.61
C GLU A 142 9.57 -17.57 -11.12
N ASN A 143 10.69 -17.72 -10.41
CA ASN A 143 10.73 -18.05 -8.99
C ASN A 143 10.80 -16.83 -8.04
N ASP A 144 10.94 -15.62 -8.56
CA ASP A 144 11.02 -14.42 -7.73
C ASP A 144 9.62 -13.92 -7.36
N MET A 145 9.50 -13.28 -6.20
CA MET A 145 8.25 -12.64 -5.79
C MET A 145 7.79 -11.61 -6.83
N PRO A 146 6.47 -11.45 -7.04
CA PRO A 146 5.94 -10.48 -7.99
C PRO A 146 6.47 -9.08 -7.65
N PHE A 147 6.84 -8.34 -8.69
CA PHE A 147 7.40 -7.00 -8.52
C PHE A 147 6.38 -6.05 -7.87
N ALA A 148 6.73 -5.55 -6.68
CA ALA A 148 6.00 -4.53 -5.96
C ALA A 148 6.44 -3.13 -6.40
N PRO A 149 5.60 -2.35 -7.12
CA PRO A 149 5.98 -1.03 -7.64
C PRO A 149 6.05 0.07 -6.57
N MET A 150 5.42 -0.17 -5.43
CA MET A 150 5.45 0.67 -4.25
C MET A 150 5.60 -0.27 -3.05
N GLN A 151 6.49 0.07 -2.13
CA GLN A 151 6.65 -0.62 -0.87
C GLN A 151 6.52 0.40 0.26
N ILE A 152 5.66 0.11 1.22
CA ILE A 152 5.44 0.99 2.37
C ILE A 152 6.16 0.39 3.56
N ILE A 153 6.95 1.22 4.24
CA ILE A 153 7.59 0.87 5.49
C ILE A 153 6.81 1.52 6.62
N GLY A 154 6.17 0.69 7.42
CA GLY A 154 5.41 1.10 8.60
C GLY A 154 6.28 1.11 9.86
N SER A 155 5.82 1.85 10.86
CA SER A 155 6.35 1.90 12.21
C SER A 155 5.19 1.80 13.19
N ILE A 156 5.32 0.97 14.21
CA ILE A 156 4.37 0.92 15.34
C ILE A 156 4.96 1.53 16.60
N LYS A 157 6.13 2.17 16.49
CA LYS A 157 6.77 2.89 17.58
C LYS A 157 5.98 4.14 17.95
N GLY A 158 5.24 4.07 19.05
CA GLY A 158 4.51 5.20 19.63
C GLY A 158 3.23 4.79 20.33
N ASP A 159 2.65 5.73 21.06
CA ASP A 159 1.38 5.55 21.75
C ASP A 159 0.21 5.56 20.75
N GLY A 160 -0.81 4.73 21.00
CA GLY A 160 -1.95 4.58 20.10
C GLY A 160 -1.67 3.83 18.80
N LEU A 161 -0.46 3.29 18.61
CA LEU A 161 -0.05 2.43 17.49
C LEU A 161 0.07 0.96 17.97
N GLY A 162 0.08 0.02 17.02
CA GLY A 162 0.04 -1.42 17.30
C GLY A 162 -1.35 -2.00 17.08
N LEU A 163 -1.67 -3.13 17.75
CA LEU A 163 -2.98 -3.75 17.58
C LEU A 163 -4.09 -2.84 18.09
N LEU A 164 -5.20 -2.79 17.36
CA LEU A 164 -6.39 -2.04 17.80
C LEU A 164 -6.93 -2.57 19.13
N ALA A 165 -6.81 -3.88 19.37
CA ALA A 165 -7.20 -4.53 20.61
C ALA A 165 -6.45 -4.00 21.85
N TRP A 166 -5.23 -3.47 21.70
CA TRP A 166 -4.46 -2.90 22.82
C TRP A 166 -5.03 -1.59 23.34
N TRP A 167 -5.83 -0.92 22.51
CA TRP A 167 -6.35 0.42 22.79
C TRP A 167 -7.88 0.44 22.88
N ALA A 168 -8.53 -0.72 22.76
CA ALA A 168 -9.95 -0.85 23.00
C ALA A 168 -10.19 -0.58 24.49
N ALA A 169 -10.88 0.52 24.81
CA ALA A 169 -11.47 0.65 26.12
C ALA A 169 -12.64 -0.34 26.18
N ASP A 170 -12.64 -1.22 27.18
CA ASP A 170 -13.78 -2.09 27.45
C ASP A 170 -15.04 -1.20 27.60
N GLU A 171 -15.97 -1.30 26.66
CA GLU A 171 -17.34 -0.76 26.78
C GLU A 171 -18.24 -1.72 27.56
#